data_AF-A0A957QHW2-F1
#
_entry.id   AF-A0A957QHW2-F1
#
_cell.length_a   1.000
_cell.length_b   1.000
_cell.length_c   1.000
_cell.angle_alpha   90.00
_cell.angle_beta   90.00
_cell.angle_gamma   90.00
#
_symmetry.space_group_name_H-M   'P 1'
#
loop_
_entity.id
_entity.type
_entity.pdbx_description
1 polymer ?
#
loop_
_entity_poly.entity_id
_entity_poly.type
_entity_poly.pdbx_seq_one_letter_code
_entity_poly.pdbx_strand_id
1 'polypeptide(L)'
;LGAPNQNYGTGPTLHTRNLGSALSFLQFTVTDLAEAPTQVILGVYVEATTTTEFDLYAVADNSWTESGLTYNNQPALGQLLDSVTAVTGPSWVFIDVSAYVTGNGVYSFALADPDNTQQTVFSSREGSNAPTLTIDGTPPLQDRCDSGISCIWSNLTTP
;
A
#
# COMPACT_ATOMS: atom_id res chain seq x y z
N LEU A 1 -4.92 4.72 22.29
CA LEU A 1 -3.89 3.99 23.04
C LEU A 1 -3.47 2.82 22.17
N GLY A 2 -2.34 2.91 21.47
CA GLY A 2 -1.80 1.83 20.64
C GLY A 2 -0.71 1.11 21.44
N ALA A 3 -0.85 -0.19 21.64
CA ALA A 3 0.18 -0.97 22.32
C ALA A 3 1.27 -1.36 21.31
N PRO A 4 2.55 -1.39 21.71
CA PRO A 4 3.69 -1.62 20.81
C PRO A 4 3.75 -3.00 20.14
N ASN A 5 2.81 -3.89 20.48
CA ASN A 5 2.69 -5.26 19.96
C ASN A 5 1.38 -5.50 19.20
N GLN A 6 0.62 -4.45 18.87
CA GLN A 6 -0.63 -4.60 18.13
C GLN A 6 -0.37 -4.50 16.63
N ASN A 7 -0.47 -5.64 15.95
CA ASN A 7 -0.60 -5.70 14.50
C ASN A 7 -2.03 -5.24 14.11
N TYR A 8 -2.13 -4.29 13.18
CA TYR A 8 -3.40 -3.78 12.65
C TYR A 8 -3.79 -4.38 11.29
N GLY A 9 -3.03 -5.34 10.77
CA GLY A 9 -3.25 -6.01 9.48
C GLY A 9 -4.52 -6.88 9.38
N THR A 10 -5.41 -6.82 10.37
CA THR A 10 -6.74 -7.45 10.34
C THR A 10 -7.89 -6.47 10.61
N GLY A 11 -7.59 -5.17 10.74
CA GLY A 11 -8.60 -4.12 10.89
C GLY A 11 -8.98 -3.52 9.53
N PRO A 12 -10.20 -2.98 9.36
CA PRO A 12 -10.64 -2.43 8.07
C PRO A 12 -9.89 -1.14 7.69
N THR A 13 -9.19 -0.50 8.62
CA THR A 13 -8.53 0.80 8.43
C THR A 13 -7.04 0.77 8.76
N LEU A 14 -6.27 1.53 7.99
CA LEU A 14 -4.87 1.87 8.25
C LEU A 14 -4.79 3.30 8.81
N HIS A 15 -3.84 3.55 9.70
CA HIS A 15 -3.71 4.82 10.40
C HIS A 15 -2.27 5.32 10.34
N THR A 16 -2.08 6.61 10.03
CA THR A 16 -0.87 7.33 10.41
C THR A 16 -1.17 8.07 11.72
N ARG A 17 -0.27 8.08 12.70
CA ARG A 17 -0.48 8.81 13.96
C ARG A 17 0.82 9.45 14.45
N ASN A 18 0.67 10.75 14.74
CA ASN A 18 1.40 11.64 15.63
C ASN A 18 2.34 10.96 16.66
N LEU A 19 3.57 11.51 16.74
CA LEU A 19 4.74 11.13 17.52
C LEU A 19 5.51 9.89 17.05
N GLY A 20 5.87 9.84 15.76
CA GLY A 20 6.89 8.91 15.26
C GLY A 20 6.59 7.42 15.49
N SER A 21 5.32 7.04 15.61
CA SER A 21 4.91 5.72 16.10
C SER A 21 3.88 4.95 15.26
N ALA A 22 3.31 5.54 14.21
CA ALA A 22 2.40 4.80 13.31
C ALA A 22 2.69 5.14 11.85
N LEU A 23 3.53 4.30 11.25
CA LEU A 23 3.65 4.15 9.81
C LEU A 23 2.63 3.10 9.35
N SER A 24 2.02 3.32 8.19
CA SER A 24 1.24 2.28 7.53
C SER A 24 2.03 1.71 6.37
N PHE A 25 2.29 0.40 6.39
CA PHE A 25 3.06 -0.27 5.36
C PHE A 25 2.13 -0.99 4.38
N LEU A 26 2.45 -0.89 3.09
CA LEU A 26 1.78 -1.62 2.01
C LEU A 26 2.81 -2.49 1.30
N GLN A 27 2.45 -3.71 0.95
CA GLN A 27 3.31 -4.58 0.15
C GLN A 27 2.54 -5.18 -1.01
N PHE A 28 3.14 -5.08 -2.19
CA PHE A 28 2.60 -5.62 -3.43
C PHE A 28 3.62 -6.54 -4.07
N THR A 29 3.13 -7.61 -4.69
CA THR A 29 3.95 -8.49 -5.53
C THR A 29 3.54 -8.26 -6.97
N VAL A 30 4.52 -7.97 -7.82
CA VAL A 30 4.35 -7.79 -9.27
C VAL A 30 4.98 -8.99 -9.95
N THR A 31 4.19 -9.71 -10.75
CA THR A 31 4.64 -10.89 -11.51
C THR A 31 4.18 -10.78 -12.96
N ASP A 32 4.74 -11.67 -13.79
CA ASP A 32 4.27 -11.92 -15.16
C ASP A 32 4.33 -10.71 -16.11
N LEU A 33 5.13 -9.69 -15.80
CA LEU A 33 5.46 -8.63 -16.75
C LEU A 33 6.45 -9.15 -17.78
N ALA A 34 6.09 -9.03 -19.07
CA ALA A 34 6.94 -9.39 -20.20
C ALA A 34 8.03 -8.33 -20.46
N GLU A 35 7.71 -7.06 -20.19
CA GLU A 35 8.60 -5.90 -20.34
C GLU A 35 8.46 -4.98 -19.13
N ALA A 36 9.35 -3.99 -19.00
CA ALA A 36 9.25 -2.99 -17.95
C ALA A 36 7.96 -2.15 -18.14
N PRO A 37 7.21 -1.89 -17.06
CA PRO A 37 5.98 -1.13 -17.16
C PRO A 37 6.26 0.33 -17.52
N THR A 38 5.37 0.94 -18.30
CA THR A 38 5.49 2.35 -18.67
C THR A 38 4.85 3.28 -17.65
N GLN A 39 3.79 2.80 -16.99
CA GLN A 39 3.10 3.51 -15.94
C GLN A 39 2.72 2.56 -14.81
N VAL A 40 2.97 2.98 -13.58
CA VAL A 40 2.53 2.30 -12.37
C VAL A 40 1.88 3.31 -11.43
N ILE A 41 0.60 3.10 -11.10
CA ILE A 41 -0.19 3.99 -10.24
C ILE A 41 -0.57 3.26 -8.96
N LEU A 42 -0.09 3.76 -7.82
CA LEU A 42 -0.57 3.37 -6.51
C LEU A 42 -1.87 4.13 -6.20
N GLY A 43 -2.97 3.42 -5.98
CA GLY A 43 -4.22 3.96 -5.48
C GLY A 43 -4.36 3.71 -3.98
N VAL A 44 -4.57 4.76 -3.20
CA VAL A 44 -4.92 4.67 -1.77
C VAL A 44 -6.22 5.43 -1.50
N TYR A 45 -7.06 4.88 -0.63
CA TYR A 45 -8.33 5.51 -0.27
C TYR A 45 -8.23 6.18 1.08
N VAL A 46 -8.44 7.50 1.12
CA VAL A 46 -8.43 8.31 2.33
C VAL A 46 -9.83 8.38 2.89
N GLU A 47 -10.03 7.95 4.14
CA GLU A 47 -11.30 8.01 4.87
C GLU A 47 -11.42 9.25 5.76
N ALA A 48 -10.39 10.09 5.81
CA ALA A 48 -10.36 11.28 6.65
C ALA A 48 -11.49 12.27 6.29
N THR A 49 -12.22 12.76 7.30
CA THR A 49 -13.30 13.74 7.14
C THR A 49 -12.83 15.19 7.27
N THR A 50 -11.56 15.40 7.62
CA THR A 50 -10.88 16.69 7.66
C THR A 50 -9.73 16.70 6.67
N THR A 51 -9.33 17.89 6.22
CA THR A 51 -8.15 18.04 5.37
C THR A 51 -6.92 17.53 6.11
N THR A 52 -6.16 16.66 5.45
CA THR A 52 -4.96 16.03 5.97
C THR A 52 -3.89 15.97 4.90
N GLU A 53 -2.70 15.55 5.30
CA GLU A 53 -1.54 15.36 4.43
C GLU A 53 -0.86 14.03 4.74
N PHE A 54 -0.09 13.53 3.78
CA PHE A 54 0.75 12.37 3.98
C PHE A 54 1.87 12.30 2.93
N ASP A 55 2.96 11.65 3.30
CA ASP A 55 4.04 11.29 2.40
C ASP A 55 3.97 9.79 2.06
N LEU A 56 4.41 9.46 0.84
CA LEU A 56 4.64 8.10 0.39
C LEU A 56 6.15 7.83 0.28
N TYR A 57 6.65 6.83 0.98
CA TYR A 57 8.04 6.39 0.94
C TYR A 57 8.18 5.01 0.32
N ALA A 58 9.27 4.78 -0.40
CA ALA A 58 9.76 3.46 -0.74
C ALA A 58 10.30 2.74 0.51
N VAL A 59 10.16 1.42 0.56
CA VAL A 59 10.71 0.58 1.62
C VAL A 59 11.52 -0.55 0.99
N ALA A 60 12.84 -0.53 1.21
CA ALA A 60 13.77 -1.47 0.60
C ALA A 60 13.72 -2.87 1.21
N ASP A 61 13.37 -2.97 2.50
CA ASP A 61 13.21 -4.25 3.18
C ASP A 61 11.82 -4.82 2.89
N ASN A 62 11.79 -5.93 2.14
CA ASN A 62 10.58 -6.67 1.80
C ASN A 62 10.43 -7.97 2.60
N SER A 63 11.28 -8.21 3.61
CA SER A 63 11.27 -9.45 4.40
C SER A 63 10.24 -9.45 5.54
N TRP A 64 9.62 -8.31 5.81
CA TRP A 64 8.61 -8.18 6.84
C TRP A 64 7.33 -8.92 6.46
N THR A 65 6.66 -9.47 7.47
CA THR A 65 5.32 -10.03 7.33
C THR A 65 4.34 -9.11 8.04
N GLU A 66 3.15 -8.97 7.47
CA GLU A 66 2.08 -8.15 8.05
C GLU A 66 1.78 -8.55 9.51
N SER A 67 1.83 -9.85 9.83
CA SER A 67 1.65 -10.36 11.19
C SER A 67 2.84 -10.19 12.12
N GLY A 68 4.05 -9.98 11.58
CA GLY A 68 5.28 -9.86 12.34
C GLY A 68 5.72 -8.41 12.57
N LEU A 69 5.08 -7.43 11.93
CA LEU A 69 5.40 -6.01 12.09
C LEU A 69 5.01 -5.50 13.48
N THR A 70 5.99 -4.88 14.12
CA THR A 70 5.91 -4.15 15.38
C THR A 70 6.65 -2.83 15.18
N TYR A 71 6.44 -1.89 16.10
CA TYR A 71 7.20 -0.64 16.08
C TYR A 71 8.73 -0.85 16.09
N ASN A 72 9.20 -1.88 16.81
CA ASN A 72 10.64 -2.11 17.01
C ASN A 72 11.35 -2.78 15.81
N ASN A 73 10.60 -3.46 14.95
CA ASN A 73 11.14 -4.17 13.78
C ASN A 73 10.55 -3.64 12.46
N GLN A 74 9.96 -2.44 12.49
CA GLN A 74 9.45 -1.81 11.28
C GLN A 74 10.62 -1.47 10.34
N PRO A 75 10.45 -1.68 9.02
CA PRO A 75 11.43 -1.26 8.04
C PRO A 75 11.76 0.24 8.12
N ALA A 76 13.01 0.58 7.80
CA ALA A 76 13.40 1.97 7.63
C ALA A 76 12.72 2.57 6.38
N LEU A 77 12.30 3.83 6.50
CA LEU A 77 11.84 4.61 5.34
C LEU A 77 13.00 4.83 4.38
N GLY A 78 12.75 4.57 3.09
CA GLY A 78 13.69 4.80 2.00
C GLY A 78 13.47 6.16 1.33
N GLN A 79 13.51 6.15 0.00
CA GLN A 79 13.29 7.35 -0.81
C GLN A 79 11.85 7.86 -0.66
N LEU A 80 11.68 9.18 -0.52
CA LEU A 80 10.39 9.84 -0.69
C LEU A 80 9.94 9.72 -2.15
N LEU A 81 8.77 9.12 -2.38
CA LEU A 81 8.18 8.94 -3.71
C LEU A 81 7.26 10.08 -4.07
N ASP A 82 6.41 10.53 -3.14
CA ASP A 82 5.50 11.66 -3.34
C ASP A 82 5.04 12.27 -2.01
N SER A 83 4.59 13.53 -2.05
CA SER A 83 4.04 14.27 -0.92
C SER A 83 2.67 14.83 -1.25
N VAL A 84 1.64 14.33 -0.55
CA VAL A 84 0.27 14.79 -0.68
C VAL A 84 0.01 15.85 0.39
N THR A 85 0.11 17.12 0.01
CA THR A 85 0.08 18.25 0.95
C THR A 85 -1.33 18.67 1.39
N ALA A 86 -2.37 18.19 0.70
CA ALA A 86 -3.76 18.44 1.09
C ALA A 86 -4.70 17.45 0.42
N VAL A 87 -5.39 16.64 1.23
CA VAL A 87 -6.47 15.76 0.78
C VAL A 87 -7.61 15.79 1.80
N THR A 88 -8.84 15.80 1.31
CA THR A 88 -10.04 15.60 2.14
C THR A 88 -10.78 14.38 1.61
N GLY A 89 -11.03 13.41 2.48
CA GLY A 89 -11.79 12.22 2.15
C GLY A 89 -13.30 12.41 2.35
N PRO A 90 -14.11 11.38 2.08
CA PRO A 90 -13.71 10.10 1.52
C PRO A 90 -13.33 10.21 0.03
N SER A 91 -12.08 9.90 -0.33
CA SER A 91 -11.59 10.07 -1.70
C SER A 91 -10.41 9.15 -2.04
N TRP A 92 -10.28 8.84 -3.33
CA TRP A 92 -9.10 8.16 -3.87
C TRP A 92 -7.97 9.15 -4.13
N VAL A 93 -6.76 8.74 -3.78
CA VAL A 93 -5.52 9.40 -4.18
C VAL A 93 -4.73 8.42 -5.05
N PHE A 94 -4.29 8.91 -6.20
CA PHE A 94 -3.51 8.14 -7.18
C PHE A 94 -2.13 8.76 -7.29
N ILE A 95 -1.10 7.94 -7.07
CA ILE A 95 0.30 8.36 -7.00
C ILE A 95 1.07 7.58 -8.06
N ASP A 96 1.79 8.29 -8.92
CA ASP A 96 2.67 7.67 -9.91
C ASP A 96 3.94 7.15 -9.22
N VAL A 97 4.12 5.83 -9.24
CA VAL A 97 5.27 5.14 -8.66
C VAL A 97 6.08 4.38 -9.72
N SER A 98 5.93 4.75 -11.00
CA SER A 98 6.62 4.12 -12.13
C SER A 98 8.15 4.16 -12.00
N ALA A 99 8.68 5.20 -11.34
CA ALA A 99 10.11 5.32 -11.10
C ALA A 99 10.65 4.30 -10.07
N TYR A 100 9.77 3.74 -9.23
CA TYR A 100 10.14 2.77 -8.20
C TYR A 100 9.78 1.33 -8.59
N VAL A 101 8.60 1.14 -9.20
CA VAL A 101 8.13 -0.17 -9.66
C VAL A 101 8.51 -0.38 -11.12
N THR A 102 9.70 -0.93 -11.35
CA THR A 102 10.29 -1.01 -12.70
C THR A 102 10.21 -2.39 -13.34
N GLY A 103 9.57 -3.37 -12.69
CA GLY A 103 9.46 -4.74 -13.20
C GLY A 103 8.92 -5.72 -12.17
N ASN A 104 9.07 -7.02 -12.44
CA ASN A 104 8.65 -8.08 -11.52
C ASN A 104 9.43 -8.02 -10.20
N GLY A 105 8.75 -8.18 -9.07
CA GLY A 105 9.34 -8.10 -7.75
C GLY A 105 8.34 -7.86 -6.63
N VAL A 106 8.85 -7.83 -5.39
CA VAL A 106 8.09 -7.41 -4.22
C VAL A 106 8.43 -5.95 -3.93
N TYR A 107 7.42 -5.11 -3.79
CA TYR A 107 7.56 -3.68 -3.54
C TYR A 107 6.81 -3.32 -2.27
N SER A 108 7.54 -2.74 -1.32
CA SER A 108 6.96 -2.20 -0.09
C SER A 108 6.95 -0.68 -0.14
N PHE A 109 5.89 -0.11 0.43
CA PHE A 109 5.64 1.32 0.57
C PHE A 109 5.30 1.64 2.02
N ALA A 110 5.58 2.86 2.43
CA ALA A 110 5.16 3.39 3.73
C ALA A 110 4.43 4.72 3.57
N LEU A 111 3.27 4.82 4.20
CA LEU A 111 2.52 6.06 4.37
C LEU A 111 2.91 6.67 5.71
N ALA A 112 3.27 7.95 5.70
CA ALA A 112 3.71 8.69 6.87
C ALA A 112 3.01 10.05 6.96
N ASP A 113 2.81 10.54 8.18
CA ASP A 113 2.45 11.94 8.43
C ASP A 113 3.75 12.77 8.44
N PRO A 114 3.95 13.69 7.48
CA PRO A 114 5.21 14.45 7.35
C PRO A 114 5.49 15.31 8.58
N ASP A 115 4.47 15.95 9.13
CA ASP A 115 4.62 16.94 10.19
C ASP A 115 4.39 16.36 11.59
N ASN A 116 4.00 15.08 11.67
CA ASN A 116 3.61 14.43 12.92
C ASN A 116 2.50 15.20 13.66
N THR A 117 1.64 15.92 12.95
CA THR A 117 0.59 16.76 13.54
C THR A 117 -0.80 16.15 13.39
N GLN A 118 -1.04 15.31 12.37
CA GLN A 118 -2.39 14.89 11.98
C GLN A 118 -2.48 13.38 11.72
N GLN A 119 -3.59 12.78 12.16
CA GLN A 119 -3.88 11.38 11.84
C GLN A 119 -4.60 11.31 10.49
N THR A 120 -4.01 10.62 9.52
CA THR A 120 -4.71 10.21 8.30
C THR A 120 -5.22 8.79 8.46
N VAL A 121 -6.48 8.56 8.07
CA VAL A 121 -7.10 7.23 8.05
C VAL A 121 -7.24 6.81 6.60
N PHE A 122 -6.78 5.61 6.29
CA PHE A 122 -6.90 5.00 4.97
C PHE A 122 -7.70 3.70 5.06
N SER A 123 -8.35 3.30 3.96
CA SER A 123 -8.91 1.95 3.86
C SER A 123 -7.78 0.92 3.75
N SER A 124 -7.90 -0.19 4.47
CA SER A 124 -6.98 -1.34 4.40
C SER A 124 -7.39 -2.35 3.32
N ARG A 125 -6.63 -3.45 3.19
CA ARG A 125 -7.00 -4.62 2.38
C ARG A 125 -8.34 -5.25 2.79
N GLU A 126 -8.69 -5.16 4.08
CA GLU A 126 -9.93 -5.70 4.64
C GLU A 126 -11.08 -4.67 4.60
N GLY A 127 -10.80 -3.46 4.11
CA GLY A 127 -11.78 -2.39 3.93
C GLY A 127 -12.49 -2.48 2.57
N SER A 128 -13.53 -1.66 2.39
CA SER A 128 -14.30 -1.64 1.14
C SER A 128 -13.55 -1.01 -0.04
N ASN A 129 -12.46 -0.29 0.22
CA ASN A 129 -11.67 0.42 -0.79
C ASN A 129 -10.18 0.07 -0.64
N ALA A 130 -9.86 -1.22 -0.78
CA ALA A 130 -8.49 -1.73 -0.62
C ALA A 130 -7.46 -1.02 -1.52
N PRO A 131 -6.25 -0.71 -1.02
CA PRO A 131 -5.19 -0.12 -1.84
C PRO A 131 -4.87 -0.96 -3.09
N THR A 132 -4.55 -0.30 -4.21
CA THR A 132 -4.29 -0.96 -5.51
C THR A 132 -2.98 -0.46 -6.12
N LEU A 133 -2.31 -1.28 -6.95
CA LEU A 133 -1.08 -0.89 -7.65
C LEU A 133 -1.19 -1.19 -9.16
N THR A 134 -1.85 -0.30 -9.90
CA THR A 134 -2.18 -0.49 -11.32
C THR A 134 -0.97 -0.34 -12.24
N ILE A 135 -0.68 -1.36 -13.03
CA ILE A 135 0.39 -1.44 -14.04
C ILE A 135 -0.19 -1.22 -15.44
N ASP A 136 0.25 -0.17 -16.15
CA ASP A 136 -0.18 0.17 -17.51
C ASP A 136 -1.71 0.16 -17.70
N GLY A 137 -2.44 0.66 -16.68
CA GLY A 137 -3.91 0.68 -16.66
C GLY A 137 -4.57 -0.63 -16.24
N THR A 138 -3.80 -1.67 -15.90
CA THR A 138 -4.28 -2.97 -15.41
C THR A 138 -3.89 -3.15 -13.95
N PRO A 139 -4.80 -3.45 -13.00
CA PRO A 139 -4.41 -3.74 -11.62
C PRO A 139 -3.37 -4.88 -11.58
N PRO A 140 -2.44 -4.88 -10.62
CA PRO A 140 -1.47 -5.95 -10.52
C PRO A 140 -2.27 -7.22 -10.17
N LEU A 141 -1.83 -8.38 -10.61
CA LEU A 141 -2.52 -9.62 -10.29
C LEU A 141 -2.30 -9.96 -8.80
N GLN A 142 -3.00 -9.27 -7.92
CA GLN A 142 -3.18 -9.64 -6.54
C GLN A 142 -4.21 -10.77 -6.53
N ASP A 143 -3.71 -11.98 -6.77
CA ASP A 143 -4.42 -13.26 -6.60
C ASP A 143 -5.88 -13.25 -7.12
N ARG A 144 -6.10 -13.71 -8.36
CA ARG A 144 -7.45 -13.78 -8.93
C ARG A 144 -8.39 -14.57 -8.01
N CYS A 145 -9.24 -13.86 -7.29
CA CYS A 145 -10.46 -14.37 -6.71
C CYS A 145 -11.54 -13.30 -6.85
N ASP A 146 -11.92 -12.98 -8.08
CA ASP A 146 -13.18 -12.27 -8.30
C ASP A 146 -14.28 -13.30 -8.57
N SER A 147 -15.33 -13.22 -7.74
CA SER A 147 -16.57 -14.01 -7.75
C SER A 147 -16.46 -15.49 -7.35
N GLY A 148 -16.65 -15.76 -6.06
CA GLY A 148 -17.12 -17.02 -5.45
C GLY A 148 -16.86 -18.35 -6.19
N ILE A 149 -15.99 -19.16 -5.58
CA ILE A 149 -15.75 -20.60 -5.79
C ILE A 149 -14.63 -20.97 -6.80
N SER A 150 -13.54 -21.47 -6.20
CA SER A 150 -12.61 -22.50 -6.70
C SER A 150 -11.41 -22.07 -7.57
N CYS A 151 -10.29 -21.76 -6.92
CA CYS A 151 -8.96 -21.90 -7.49
C CYS A 151 -8.60 -23.38 -7.63
N ILE A 152 -8.54 -23.92 -8.86
CA ILE A 152 -7.77 -25.13 -9.17
C ILE A 152 -7.05 -24.88 -10.49
N TRP A 153 -5.72 -24.95 -10.45
CA TRP A 153 -4.84 -24.78 -11.59
C TRP A 153 -5.07 -25.87 -12.65
N SER A 154 -5.20 -25.48 -13.92
CA SER A 154 -4.66 -26.30 -15.01
C SER A 154 -4.18 -25.42 -16.16
N ASN A 155 -2.90 -25.59 -16.49
CA ASN A 155 -2.28 -25.07 -17.71
C ASN A 155 -3.01 -25.65 -18.92
N LEU A 156 -3.40 -24.79 -19.87
CA LEU A 156 -3.52 -25.16 -21.27
C LEU A 156 -3.19 -23.92 -22.11
N THR A 157 -1.99 -23.94 -22.68
CA THR A 157 -1.51 -23.06 -23.74
C THR A 157 -2.44 -23.10 -24.95
N THR A 158 -2.68 -21.92 -25.53
CA THR A 158 -3.38 -21.68 -26.81
C THR A 158 -2.69 -22.41 -27.99
N PRO A 159 -3.34 -22.62 -29.16
CA PRO A 159 -4.33 -21.74 -29.84
C PRO A 159 -5.79 -21.93 -29.42
#